data_AF-A0A962WUW6-F1
#
_entry.id   AF-A0A962WUW6-F1
#
_cell.length_a   1.000
_cell.length_b   1.000
_cell.length_c   1.000
_cell.angle_alpha   90.00
_cell.angle_beta   90.00
_cell.angle_gamma   90.00
#
_symmetry.space_group_name_H-M   'P 1'
#
loop_
_entity.id
_entity.type
_entity.pdbx_description
1 polymer ?
#
loop_
_entity_poly.entity_id
_entity_poly.type
_entity_poly.pdbx_seq_one_letter_code
_entity_poly.pdbx_strand_id
1 'polypeptide(L)'
;LQVTPAKAARYYNVAQMVSAATVAVGANSPWLFGHQLWEETRIPLFEQAVEVAANAECGGAELRRVGFGSGYAQGDLIGCFRENLDCYPPLLPIEVDKYPAALSHLRLHNGTIWRWNRPLVGLDDDGSPHLRIEHRVIAAGPSVIDTVANAAFFYGLATELAESLKEPEADLPFSLARDNFYTAARHGLDAHVVWFDGVRSDLRSLILDELLPRAAAGLR
;
A
#
# COMPACT_ATOMS: atom_id res chain seq x y z
N LEU A 1 -7.18 -7.73 1.73
CA LEU A 1 -8.62 -7.40 1.60
C LEU A 1 -9.15 -7.94 0.29
N GLN A 2 -10.22 -8.75 0.30
CA GLN A 2 -10.99 -9.05 -0.91
C GLN A 2 -12.12 -8.04 -1.04
N VAL A 3 -12.28 -7.45 -2.23
CA VAL A 3 -13.15 -6.29 -2.45
C VAL A 3 -13.99 -6.48 -3.69
N THR A 4 -15.20 -5.91 -3.67
CA THR A 4 -16.05 -5.87 -4.87
C THR A 4 -15.50 -4.86 -5.86
N PRO A 5 -15.74 -5.03 -7.18
CA PRO A 5 -15.30 -4.07 -8.19
C PRO A 5 -15.74 -2.63 -7.90
N ALA A 6 -16.97 -2.44 -7.43
CA ALA A 6 -17.52 -1.12 -7.11
C ALA A 6 -16.77 -0.40 -5.97
N LYS A 7 -16.13 -1.14 -5.07
CA LYS A 7 -15.42 -0.59 -3.89
C LYS A 7 -13.90 -0.62 -4.05
N ALA A 8 -13.39 -1.28 -5.09
CA ALA A 8 -11.98 -1.62 -5.20
C ALA A 8 -11.06 -0.39 -5.25
N ALA A 9 -11.44 0.66 -6.00
CA ALA A 9 -10.67 1.89 -6.07
C ALA A 9 -10.61 2.60 -4.71
N ARG A 10 -11.75 2.75 -4.02
CA ARG A 10 -11.82 3.39 -2.69
C ARG A 10 -10.93 2.67 -1.68
N TYR A 11 -11.05 1.35 -1.56
CA TYR A 11 -10.22 0.59 -0.62
C TYR A 11 -8.74 0.67 -0.97
N TYR A 12 -8.37 0.74 -2.25
CA TYR A 12 -6.98 0.88 -2.67
C TYR A 12 -6.41 2.25 -2.30
N ASN A 13 -7.20 3.31 -2.44
CA ASN A 13 -6.80 4.67 -2.07
C ASN A 13 -6.69 4.81 -0.54
N VAL A 14 -7.67 4.31 0.20
CA VAL A 14 -7.64 4.27 1.66
C VAL A 14 -6.45 3.48 2.17
N ALA A 15 -6.13 2.32 1.58
CA ALA A 15 -4.97 1.54 1.97
C ALA A 15 -3.65 2.32 1.83
N GLN A 16 -3.54 3.21 0.84
CA GLN A 16 -2.41 4.13 0.69
C GLN A 16 -2.41 5.21 1.77
N MET A 17 -3.56 5.85 2.03
CA MET A 17 -3.68 6.91 3.05
C MET A 17 -3.29 6.42 4.45
N VAL A 18 -3.76 5.24 4.84
CA VAL A 18 -3.48 4.67 6.17
C VAL A 18 -2.07 4.10 6.31
N SER A 19 -1.32 4.00 5.20
CA SER A 19 0.01 3.40 5.20
C SER A 19 1.01 4.09 6.12
N ALA A 20 0.87 5.41 6.33
CA ALA A 20 1.72 6.14 7.27
C ALA A 20 1.50 5.68 8.71
N ALA A 21 0.23 5.53 9.13
CA ALA A 21 -0.08 5.05 10.47
C ALA A 21 0.34 3.58 10.63
N THR A 22 0.06 2.72 9.65
CA THR A 22 0.36 1.29 9.75
C THR A 22 1.86 0.99 9.68
N VAL A 23 2.66 1.75 8.93
CA VAL A 23 4.12 1.62 8.95
C VAL A 23 4.69 2.11 10.28
N ALA A 24 4.17 3.19 10.86
CA ALA A 24 4.67 3.72 12.13
C ALA A 24 4.44 2.78 13.31
N VAL A 25 3.25 2.20 13.44
CA VAL A 25 2.96 1.21 14.51
C VAL A 25 3.73 -0.10 14.32
N GLY A 26 4.02 -0.45 13.06
CA GLY A 26 4.74 -1.67 12.70
C GLY A 26 6.25 -1.52 12.57
N ALA A 27 6.80 -0.32 12.74
CA ALA A 27 8.21 -0.04 12.50
C ALA A 27 9.08 -0.81 13.50
N ASN A 28 9.96 -1.67 12.99
CA ASN A 28 10.84 -2.49 13.82
C ASN A 28 12.16 -2.87 13.15
N SER A 29 12.57 -2.11 12.13
CA SER A 29 13.83 -2.32 11.42
C SER A 29 14.78 -1.11 11.47
N PRO A 30 15.18 -0.59 12.65
CA PRO A 30 16.01 0.60 12.75
C PRO A 30 17.50 0.41 12.44
N TRP A 31 17.98 -0.83 12.29
CA TRP A 31 19.41 -1.12 12.16
C TRP A 31 19.75 -1.82 10.85
N LEU A 32 20.82 -1.37 10.20
CA LEU A 32 21.44 -2.02 9.04
C LEU A 32 22.96 -1.92 9.14
N PHE A 33 23.66 -3.05 8.97
CA PHE A 33 25.13 -3.12 9.06
C PHE A 33 25.74 -2.46 10.32
N GLY A 34 25.06 -2.56 11.46
CA GLY A 34 25.51 -1.99 12.73
C GLY A 34 25.26 -0.49 12.90
N HIS A 35 24.55 0.15 11.95
CA HIS A 35 24.19 1.56 12.02
C HIS A 35 22.70 1.73 12.24
N GLN A 36 22.34 2.68 13.11
CA GLN A 36 20.96 3.12 13.29
C GLN A 36 20.58 4.07 12.13
N LEU A 37 19.49 3.76 11.44
CA LEU A 37 19.01 4.49 10.27
C LEU A 37 17.55 4.95 10.47
N TRP A 38 16.63 4.56 9.59
CA TRP A 38 15.21 4.89 9.68
C TRP A 38 14.52 3.90 10.61
N GLU A 39 13.50 4.31 11.35
CA GLU A 39 12.71 3.39 12.21
C GLU A 39 12.21 2.15 11.44
N GLU A 40 11.88 2.32 10.15
CA GLU A 40 11.61 1.23 9.22
C GLU A 40 12.56 1.30 7.99
N THR A 41 13.83 0.91 8.19
CA THR A 41 14.87 0.92 7.15
C THR A 41 14.58 -0.02 5.99
N ARG A 42 13.76 -1.07 6.20
CA ARG A 42 13.37 -1.99 5.12
C ARG A 42 12.70 -1.27 3.94
N ILE A 43 11.95 -0.18 4.18
CA ILE A 43 11.29 0.56 3.09
C ILE A 43 12.33 1.09 2.08
N PRO A 44 13.24 2.02 2.45
CA PRO A 44 14.23 2.53 1.51
C PRO A 44 15.24 1.46 1.07
N LEU A 45 15.56 0.48 1.92
CA LEU A 45 16.47 -0.60 1.55
C LEU A 45 15.90 -1.46 0.42
N PHE A 46 14.63 -1.87 0.51
CA PHE A 46 14.02 -2.70 -0.52
C PHE A 46 13.83 -1.92 -1.83
N GLU A 47 13.48 -0.64 -1.74
CA GLU A 47 13.37 0.22 -2.92
C GLU A 47 14.69 0.36 -3.69
N GLN A 48 15.83 0.43 -2.99
CA GLN A 48 17.15 0.52 -3.60
C GLN A 48 17.70 -0.85 -4.05
N ALA A 49 17.43 -1.91 -3.30
CA ALA A 49 18.02 -3.24 -3.55
C ALA A 49 17.54 -3.88 -4.87
N VAL A 50 16.37 -3.51 -5.36
CA VAL A 50 15.79 -4.02 -6.61
C VAL A 50 15.40 -2.88 -7.56
N GLU A 51 16.20 -1.80 -7.56
CA GLU A 51 16.03 -0.66 -8.45
C GLU A 51 16.30 -1.07 -9.90
N VAL A 52 15.24 -1.51 -10.58
CA VAL A 52 15.20 -1.70 -12.03
C VAL A 52 14.32 -0.60 -12.61
N ALA A 53 14.88 0.22 -13.48
CA ALA A 53 14.18 1.34 -14.09
C ALA A 53 12.94 0.87 -14.89
N ALA A 54 11.86 1.64 -14.77
CA ALA A 54 10.73 1.58 -15.70
C ALA A 54 11.12 2.21 -17.06
N ASN A 55 10.22 2.11 -18.04
CA ASN A 55 10.40 2.73 -19.35
C ASN A 55 10.62 4.24 -19.21
N ALA A 56 11.68 4.75 -19.87
CA ALA A 56 12.08 6.16 -19.83
C ALA A 56 10.95 7.13 -20.22
N GLU A 57 10.10 6.70 -21.14
CA GLU A 57 9.00 7.50 -21.72
C GLU A 57 7.78 7.61 -20.79
N CYS A 58 7.69 6.80 -19.75
CA CYS A 58 6.57 6.79 -18.79
C CYS A 58 6.85 7.61 -17.52
N GLY A 59 7.81 8.54 -17.57
CA GLY A 59 8.29 9.29 -16.40
C GLY A 59 9.67 8.86 -15.90
N GLY A 60 10.31 7.92 -16.61
CA GLY A 60 11.72 7.51 -16.70
C GLY A 60 12.69 7.43 -15.51
N ALA A 61 12.52 8.22 -14.46
CA ALA A 61 13.30 8.17 -13.22
C ALA A 61 12.43 8.04 -11.95
N GLU A 62 11.15 8.44 -11.99
CA GLU A 62 10.26 8.38 -10.81
C GLU A 62 9.54 7.03 -10.64
N LEU A 63 9.27 6.31 -11.74
CA LEU A 63 8.61 5.02 -11.67
C LEU A 63 9.64 3.91 -11.36
N ARG A 64 9.62 3.46 -10.12
CA ARG A 64 10.39 2.31 -9.62
C ARG A 64 9.48 1.11 -9.46
N ARG A 65 10.03 -0.10 -9.67
CA ARG A 65 9.28 -1.34 -9.45
C ARG A 65 8.84 -1.53 -8.01
N VAL A 66 9.60 -1.01 -7.06
CA VAL A 66 9.21 -0.94 -5.65
C VAL A 66 8.91 0.50 -5.33
N GLY A 67 7.77 0.75 -4.70
CA GLY A 67 7.44 2.09 -4.26
C GLY A 67 6.00 2.22 -3.77
N PHE A 68 5.66 3.44 -3.38
CA PHE A 68 4.33 3.77 -2.89
C PHE A 68 3.24 3.65 -3.97
N GLY A 69 3.58 4.00 -5.21
CA GLY A 69 2.65 4.09 -6.34
C GLY A 69 2.81 5.43 -7.05
N SER A 70 1.99 5.66 -8.07
CA SER A 70 2.01 6.86 -8.91
C SER A 70 0.79 7.77 -8.72
N GLY A 71 -0.24 7.28 -8.03
CA GLY A 71 -1.47 8.02 -7.80
C GLY A 71 -2.59 7.17 -7.19
N TYR A 72 -3.64 7.85 -6.77
CA TYR A 72 -4.91 7.20 -6.43
C TYR A 72 -5.60 6.64 -7.66
N ALA A 73 -6.25 5.49 -7.48
CA ALA A 73 -7.14 4.89 -8.47
C ALA A 73 -8.34 5.80 -8.76
N GLN A 74 -8.75 5.84 -10.03
CA GLN A 74 -9.84 6.68 -10.52
C GLN A 74 -11.03 5.80 -10.90
N GLY A 75 -11.96 5.60 -9.96
CA GLY A 75 -13.18 4.79 -10.15
C GLY A 75 -12.97 3.27 -10.19
N ASP A 76 -11.87 2.80 -10.78
CA ASP A 76 -11.51 1.38 -10.85
C ASP A 76 -9.98 1.13 -10.71
N LEU A 77 -9.58 -0.13 -10.71
CA LEU A 77 -8.17 -0.55 -10.63
C LEU A 77 -7.51 -0.79 -12.00
N ILE A 78 -8.23 -0.62 -13.11
CA ILE A 78 -7.70 -0.90 -14.46
C ILE A 78 -6.53 0.03 -14.76
N GLY A 79 -6.58 1.28 -14.28
CA GLY A 79 -5.47 2.23 -14.40
C GLY A 79 -4.13 1.66 -13.91
N CYS A 80 -4.12 0.96 -12.77
CA CYS A 80 -2.90 0.34 -12.23
C CYS A 80 -2.35 -0.77 -13.15
N PHE A 81 -3.22 -1.56 -13.77
CA PHE A 81 -2.81 -2.64 -14.68
C PHE A 81 -2.39 -2.12 -16.06
N ARG A 82 -3.00 -1.03 -16.54
CA ARG A 82 -2.54 -0.32 -17.74
C ARG A 82 -1.15 0.28 -17.51
N GLU A 83 -0.94 0.96 -16.38
CA GLU A 83 0.38 1.45 -16.01
C GLU A 83 1.42 0.32 -15.96
N ASN A 84 1.08 -0.84 -15.40
CA ASN A 84 1.97 -2.00 -15.43
C ASN A 84 2.40 -2.37 -16.86
N LEU A 85 1.46 -2.41 -17.79
CA LEU A 85 1.70 -2.80 -19.18
C LEU A 85 2.56 -1.76 -19.91
N ASP A 86 2.22 -0.49 -19.75
CA ASP A 86 2.84 0.61 -20.51
C ASP A 86 4.24 0.96 -19.96
N CYS A 87 4.39 0.93 -18.63
CA CYS A 87 5.55 1.51 -17.97
C CYS A 87 6.61 0.48 -17.56
N TYR A 88 6.23 -0.77 -17.33
CA TYR A 88 7.14 -1.77 -16.77
C TYR A 88 7.37 -2.91 -17.77
N PRO A 89 8.57 -3.05 -18.33
CA PRO A 89 8.93 -4.21 -19.15
C PRO A 89 8.73 -5.53 -18.38
N PRO A 90 8.33 -6.64 -19.03
CA PRO A 90 8.27 -7.93 -18.36
C PRO A 90 9.65 -8.36 -17.84
N LEU A 91 9.78 -8.62 -16.53
CA LEU A 91 11.04 -9.08 -15.92
C LEU A 91 11.24 -10.60 -16.10
N LEU A 92 10.14 -11.35 -16.10
CA LEU A 92 10.11 -12.79 -16.30
C LEU A 92 9.30 -13.07 -17.58
N PRO A 93 9.93 -13.00 -18.77
CA PRO A 93 9.27 -13.24 -20.06
C PRO A 93 9.09 -14.75 -20.30
N ILE A 94 8.48 -15.42 -19.34
CA ILE A 94 8.11 -16.83 -19.44
C ILE A 94 6.67 -16.90 -19.92
N GLU A 95 6.44 -17.74 -20.93
CA GLU A 95 5.09 -18.12 -21.30
C GLU A 95 4.55 -19.04 -20.20
N VAL A 96 3.43 -18.63 -19.61
CA VAL A 96 2.70 -19.46 -18.65
C VAL A 96 1.49 -20.04 -19.37
N ASP A 97 1.56 -21.35 -19.64
CA ASP A 97 0.49 -22.14 -20.24
C ASP A 97 -0.72 -22.21 -19.31
N LYS A 98 -1.56 -21.19 -19.39
CA LYS A 98 -2.87 -21.14 -18.75
C LYS A 98 -3.85 -20.44 -19.67
N TYR A 99 -5.06 -20.99 -19.73
CA TYR A 99 -6.21 -20.42 -20.44
C TYR A 99 -6.29 -18.90 -20.22
N PRO A 100 -6.51 -18.07 -21.26
CA PRO A 100 -6.49 -16.61 -21.16
C PRO A 100 -7.35 -16.03 -20.02
N ALA A 101 -8.48 -16.69 -19.71
CA ALA A 101 -9.36 -16.34 -18.59
C ALA A 101 -8.66 -16.35 -17.22
N ALA A 102 -7.55 -17.10 -17.07
CA ALA A 102 -6.79 -17.17 -15.84
C ALA A 102 -5.84 -15.97 -15.61
N LEU A 103 -5.69 -15.09 -16.61
CA LEU A 103 -4.90 -13.86 -16.56
C LEU A 103 -3.48 -14.08 -16.02
N SER A 104 -2.86 -15.21 -16.36
CA SER A 104 -1.64 -15.67 -15.70
C SER A 104 -0.43 -14.79 -16.00
N HIS A 105 -0.31 -14.32 -17.24
CA HIS A 105 0.72 -13.34 -17.63
C HIS A 105 0.53 -12.00 -16.88
N LEU A 106 -0.70 -11.50 -16.78
CA LEU A 106 -1.00 -10.26 -16.04
C LEU A 106 -0.66 -10.39 -14.55
N ARG A 107 -1.02 -11.52 -13.94
CA ARG A 107 -0.74 -11.81 -12.52
C ARG A 107 0.76 -11.97 -12.27
N LEU A 108 1.47 -12.68 -13.16
CA LEU A 108 2.92 -12.83 -13.08
C LEU A 108 3.62 -11.47 -13.20
N HIS A 109 3.23 -10.67 -14.21
CA HIS A 109 3.79 -9.34 -14.43
C HIS A 109 3.57 -8.43 -13.21
N ASN A 110 2.34 -8.35 -12.71
CA ASN A 110 2.01 -7.60 -11.50
C ASN A 110 2.74 -8.14 -10.24
N GLY A 111 3.12 -9.42 -10.24
CA GLY A 111 3.96 -10.03 -9.21
C GLY A 111 5.38 -9.47 -9.14
N THR A 112 5.89 -8.96 -10.27
CA THR A 112 7.23 -8.35 -10.42
C THR A 112 7.24 -6.81 -10.27
N ILE A 113 6.11 -6.24 -9.85
CA ILE A 113 5.95 -4.83 -9.52
C ILE A 113 5.48 -4.79 -8.06
N TRP A 114 6.36 -4.37 -7.18
CA TRP A 114 6.18 -4.42 -5.74
C TRP A 114 5.73 -3.07 -5.18
N ARG A 115 4.51 -2.68 -5.53
CA ARG A 115 3.83 -1.59 -4.82
C ARG A 115 3.62 -1.98 -3.36
N TRP A 116 3.76 -1.00 -2.47
CA TRP A 116 3.50 -1.13 -1.04
C TRP A 116 2.03 -1.45 -0.74
N ASN A 117 1.11 -0.93 -1.55
CA ASN A 117 -0.26 -1.41 -1.66
C ASN A 117 -0.45 -1.96 -3.06
N ARG A 118 -0.84 -3.23 -3.20
CA ARG A 118 -0.89 -3.90 -4.50
C ARG A 118 -2.31 -4.34 -4.84
N PRO A 119 -2.91 -3.85 -5.94
CA PRO A 119 -4.11 -4.43 -6.48
C PRO A 119 -3.79 -5.78 -7.12
N LEU A 120 -4.66 -6.75 -6.93
CA LEU A 120 -4.50 -8.12 -7.39
C LEU A 120 -5.78 -8.58 -8.08
N VAL A 121 -5.61 -9.30 -9.18
CA VAL A 121 -6.67 -10.15 -9.76
C VAL A 121 -6.38 -11.59 -9.38
N GLY A 122 -7.37 -12.26 -8.80
CA GLY A 122 -7.33 -13.67 -8.43
C GLY A 122 -8.44 -14.46 -9.11
N LEU A 123 -8.38 -15.78 -8.92
CA LEU A 123 -9.47 -16.71 -9.18
C LEU A 123 -9.67 -17.52 -7.91
N ASP A 124 -10.91 -17.74 -7.52
CA ASP A 124 -11.29 -18.70 -6.49
C ASP A 124 -11.15 -20.15 -7.02
N ASP A 125 -11.30 -21.14 -6.14
CA ASP A 125 -11.13 -22.56 -6.50
C ASP A 125 -12.12 -23.04 -7.58
N ASP A 126 -13.28 -22.39 -7.69
CA ASP A 126 -14.30 -22.63 -8.71
C ASP A 126 -14.03 -21.87 -10.03
N GLY A 127 -12.95 -21.08 -10.09
CA GLY A 127 -12.57 -20.26 -11.24
C GLY A 127 -13.23 -18.87 -11.27
N SER A 128 -14.03 -18.50 -10.27
CA SER A 128 -14.64 -17.17 -10.18
C SER A 128 -13.58 -16.08 -9.98
N PRO A 129 -13.57 -14.99 -10.76
CA PRO A 129 -12.57 -13.94 -10.62
C PRO A 129 -12.89 -13.02 -9.43
N HIS A 130 -11.85 -12.63 -8.70
CA HIS A 130 -11.96 -11.69 -7.60
C HIS A 130 -10.86 -10.63 -7.61
N LEU A 131 -11.16 -9.50 -6.95
CA LEU A 131 -10.19 -8.44 -6.71
C LEU A 131 -9.73 -8.47 -5.27
N ARG A 132 -8.42 -8.25 -5.07
CA ARG A 132 -7.84 -8.10 -3.75
C ARG A 132 -6.91 -6.89 -3.70
N ILE A 133 -6.81 -6.31 -2.51
CA ILE A 133 -5.78 -5.33 -2.17
C ILE A 133 -4.89 -5.97 -1.12
N GLU A 134 -3.60 -6.00 -1.42
CA GLU A 134 -2.55 -6.52 -0.57
C GLU A 134 -1.79 -5.33 0.03
N HIS A 135 -1.89 -5.18 1.35
CA HIS A 135 -1.20 -4.14 2.12
C HIS A 135 0.13 -4.71 2.65
N ARG A 136 1.25 -4.15 2.20
CA ARG A 136 2.60 -4.74 2.34
C ARG A 136 3.59 -3.86 3.11
N VAL A 137 3.09 -2.79 3.71
CA VAL A 137 3.93 -1.79 4.38
C VAL A 137 4.43 -2.24 5.75
N ILE A 138 3.66 -3.08 6.44
CA ILE A 138 3.93 -3.49 7.81
C ILE A 138 5.07 -4.50 7.82
N ALA A 139 6.04 -4.32 8.71
CA ALA A 139 7.09 -5.30 8.96
C ALA A 139 6.54 -6.56 9.64
N ALA A 140 7.34 -7.62 9.67
CA ALA A 140 6.98 -8.81 10.45
C ALA A 140 6.97 -8.45 11.95
N GLY A 141 5.85 -8.65 12.64
CA GLY A 141 5.75 -8.37 14.07
C GLY A 141 6.66 -9.27 14.92
N PRO A 142 7.16 -8.80 16.07
CA PRO A 142 8.04 -9.60 16.94
C PRO A 142 7.27 -10.75 17.61
N SER A 143 5.94 -10.69 17.68
CA SER A 143 5.08 -11.77 18.13
C SER A 143 3.83 -11.95 17.25
N VAL A 144 3.11 -13.05 17.49
CA VAL A 144 1.79 -13.30 16.89
C VAL A 144 0.78 -12.24 17.32
N ILE A 145 0.83 -11.80 18.58
CA ILE A 145 -0.11 -10.80 19.11
C ILE A 145 0.09 -9.47 18.38
N ASP A 146 1.34 -9.04 18.17
CA ASP A 146 1.65 -7.81 17.43
C ASP A 146 1.17 -7.90 15.97
N THR A 147 1.39 -9.06 15.34
CA THR A 147 0.95 -9.30 13.97
C THR A 147 -0.57 -9.21 13.84
N VAL A 148 -1.31 -9.83 14.77
CA VAL A 148 -2.77 -9.78 14.81
C VAL A 148 -3.27 -8.37 15.12
N ALA A 149 -2.63 -7.65 16.05
CA ALA A 149 -2.98 -6.28 16.39
C ALA A 149 -2.79 -5.32 15.19
N ASN A 150 -1.66 -5.42 14.50
CA ASN A 150 -1.38 -4.62 13.30
C ASN A 150 -2.36 -4.94 12.17
N ALA A 151 -2.71 -6.22 11.98
CA ALA A 151 -3.71 -6.62 11.01
C ALA A 151 -5.09 -6.05 11.37
N ALA A 152 -5.53 -6.18 12.62
CA ALA A 152 -6.81 -5.65 13.11
C ALA A 152 -6.88 -4.12 12.94
N PHE A 153 -5.81 -3.41 13.29
CA PHE A 153 -5.71 -1.96 13.10
C PHE A 153 -5.89 -1.57 11.63
N PHE A 154 -5.16 -2.22 10.71
CA PHE A 154 -5.31 -1.97 9.27
C PHE A 154 -6.72 -2.30 8.76
N TYR A 155 -7.23 -3.50 9.07
CA TYR A 155 -8.54 -3.95 8.57
C TYR A 155 -9.67 -3.05 9.05
N GLY A 156 -9.66 -2.71 10.34
CA GLY A 156 -10.64 -1.81 10.92
C GLY A 156 -10.60 -0.42 10.31
N LEU A 157 -9.41 0.18 10.28
CA LEU A 157 -9.26 1.56 9.81
C LEU A 157 -9.57 1.67 8.31
N ALA A 158 -9.11 0.72 7.51
CA ALA A 158 -9.39 0.70 6.09
C ALA A 158 -10.88 0.53 5.80
N THR A 159 -11.57 -0.32 6.57
CA THR A 159 -13.02 -0.54 6.43
C THR A 159 -13.80 0.71 6.83
N GLU A 160 -13.52 1.30 8.00
CA GLU A 160 -14.24 2.49 8.46
C GLU A 160 -14.12 3.65 7.47
N LEU A 161 -12.91 3.92 6.97
CA LEU A 161 -12.69 5.02 6.05
C LEU A 161 -13.27 4.74 4.65
N ALA A 162 -13.15 3.51 4.15
CA ALA A 162 -13.64 3.16 2.83
C ALA A 162 -15.17 3.07 2.74
N GLU A 163 -15.84 2.76 3.85
CA GLU A 163 -17.31 2.71 3.93
C GLU A 163 -17.93 4.05 4.36
N SER A 164 -17.11 5.08 4.63
CA SER A 164 -17.61 6.41 4.95
C SER A 164 -18.30 7.07 3.75
N LEU A 165 -19.29 7.93 4.02
CA LEU A 165 -20.07 8.63 2.97
C LEU A 165 -19.24 9.68 2.22
N LYS A 166 -18.22 10.25 2.87
CA LYS A 166 -17.35 11.26 2.28
C LYS A 166 -16.16 10.58 1.62
N GLU A 167 -15.78 11.05 0.45
CA GLU A 167 -14.62 10.56 -0.27
C GLU A 167 -13.32 11.04 0.40
N PRO A 168 -12.51 10.18 1.04
CA PRO A 168 -11.29 10.62 1.73
C PRO A 168 -10.21 11.16 0.79
N GLU A 169 -10.26 10.80 -0.50
CA GLU A 169 -9.35 11.26 -1.56
C GLU A 169 -9.45 12.77 -1.81
N ALA A 170 -10.61 13.35 -1.52
CA ALA A 170 -10.83 14.78 -1.65
C ALA A 170 -10.09 15.59 -0.57
N ASP A 171 -9.83 14.97 0.59
CA ASP A 171 -9.27 15.64 1.77
C ASP A 171 -7.77 15.38 1.94
N LEU A 172 -7.27 14.22 1.49
CA LEU A 172 -5.84 13.89 1.57
C LEU A 172 -5.26 13.61 0.18
N PRO A 173 -4.66 14.61 -0.50
CA PRO A 173 -3.95 14.45 -1.76
C PRO A 173 -2.93 13.31 -1.75
N PHE A 174 -2.79 12.61 -2.88
CA PHE A 174 -1.87 11.48 -3.03
C PHE A 174 -0.42 11.81 -2.65
N SER A 175 0.07 12.99 -3.05
CA SER A 175 1.42 13.45 -2.71
C SER A 175 1.62 13.55 -1.20
N LEU A 176 0.62 14.03 -0.45
CA LEU A 176 0.68 14.10 1.01
C LEU A 176 0.63 12.71 1.64
N ALA A 177 -0.22 11.80 1.15
CA ALA A 177 -0.23 10.42 1.64
C ALA A 177 1.13 9.72 1.43
N ARG A 178 1.76 9.94 0.27
CA ARG A 178 3.11 9.45 -0.03
C ARG A 178 4.15 10.06 0.92
N ASP A 179 4.14 11.38 1.08
CA ASP A 179 5.12 12.08 1.92
C ASP A 179 4.95 11.70 3.40
N ASN A 180 3.71 11.52 3.86
CA ASN A 180 3.39 10.97 5.18
C ASN A 180 3.96 9.57 5.36
N PHE A 181 3.80 8.69 4.36
CA PHE A 181 4.31 7.32 4.42
C PHE A 181 5.82 7.28 4.61
N TYR A 182 6.59 8.04 3.81
CA TYR A 182 8.05 8.07 3.97
C TYR A 182 8.50 8.80 5.25
N THR A 183 7.76 9.82 5.70
CA THR A 183 8.02 10.48 6.99
C THR A 183 7.82 9.51 8.15
N ALA A 184 6.74 8.72 8.13
CA ALA A 184 6.44 7.69 9.11
C ALA A 184 7.45 6.54 9.06
N ALA A 185 7.88 6.09 7.88
CA ALA A 185 8.94 5.10 7.77
C ALA A 185 10.26 5.59 8.37
N ARG A 186 10.57 6.89 8.25
CA ARG A 186 11.80 7.48 8.78
C ARG A 186 11.78 7.67 10.29
N HIS A 187 10.68 8.19 10.81
CA HIS A 187 10.58 8.67 12.19
C HIS A 187 9.66 7.82 13.08
N GLY A 188 9.04 6.77 12.54
CA GLY A 188 8.13 5.90 13.28
C GLY A 188 6.96 6.69 13.87
N LEU A 189 6.66 6.41 15.14
CA LEU A 189 5.59 7.07 15.89
C LEU A 189 5.86 8.55 16.20
N ASP A 190 7.11 9.03 16.13
CA ASP A 190 7.45 10.45 16.36
C ASP A 190 7.30 11.30 15.07
N ALA A 191 6.81 10.70 13.99
CA ALA A 191 6.53 11.39 12.74
C ALA A 191 5.45 12.46 12.89
N HIS A 192 5.56 13.53 12.08
CA HIS A 192 4.54 14.56 11.96
C HIS A 192 3.97 14.56 10.56
N VAL A 193 2.69 14.19 10.43
CA VAL A 193 2.00 13.92 9.16
C VAL A 193 0.83 14.87 8.95
N VAL A 194 0.41 15.08 7.70
CA VAL A 194 -0.81 15.84 7.38
C VAL A 194 -1.99 14.88 7.27
N TRP A 195 -3.12 15.18 7.92
CA TRP A 195 -4.31 14.33 7.85
C TRP A 195 -5.47 14.98 7.09
N PHE A 196 -6.68 14.45 7.19
CA PHE A 196 -7.85 14.90 6.43
C PHE A 196 -8.30 16.33 6.74
N ASP A 197 -7.91 16.89 7.88
CA ASP A 197 -8.15 18.28 8.24
C ASP A 197 -7.15 19.26 7.59
N GLY A 198 -6.15 18.74 6.87
CA GLY A 198 -5.07 19.52 6.29
C GLY A 198 -4.05 20.02 7.31
N VAL A 199 -4.17 19.63 8.58
CA VAL A 199 -3.26 20.05 9.65
C VAL A 199 -2.15 19.03 9.80
N ARG A 200 -0.94 19.53 10.06
CA ARG A 200 0.20 18.69 10.41
C ARG A 200 0.15 18.34 11.89
N SER A 201 0.03 17.05 12.18
CA SER A 201 -0.18 16.52 13.53
C SER A 201 0.87 15.49 13.89
N ASP A 202 1.17 15.37 15.19
CA ASP A 202 1.94 14.26 15.73
C ASP A 202 1.22 12.94 15.47
N LEU A 203 1.92 11.99 14.85
CA LEU A 203 1.31 10.75 14.39
C LEU A 203 0.87 9.86 15.54
N ARG A 204 1.61 9.83 16.66
CA ARG A 204 1.22 9.06 17.85
C ARG A 204 -0.10 9.56 18.42
N SER A 205 -0.25 10.86 18.63
CA SER A 205 -1.50 11.44 19.11
C SER A 205 -2.65 11.20 18.13
N LEU A 206 -2.41 11.40 16.82
CA LEU A 206 -3.41 11.10 15.79
C LEU A 206 -3.87 9.62 15.84
N ILE A 207 -2.93 8.68 16.00
CA ILE A 207 -3.26 7.26 16.12
C ILE A 207 -4.10 6.98 17.37
N LEU A 208 -3.70 7.51 18.52
CA LEU A 208 -4.38 7.26 19.80
C LEU A 208 -5.77 7.88 19.86
N ASP A 209 -5.88 9.14 19.43
CA ASP A 209 -7.07 9.95 19.63
C ASP A 209 -8.11 9.77 18.52
N GLU A 210 -7.68 9.44 17.29
CA GLU A 210 -8.57 9.33 16.13
C GLU A 210 -8.54 7.95 15.47
N LEU A 211 -7.36 7.45 15.08
CA LEU A 211 -7.30 6.28 14.18
C LEU A 211 -7.63 4.96 14.87
N LEU A 212 -7.21 4.75 16.11
CA LEU A 212 -7.56 3.55 16.88
C LEU A 212 -9.07 3.47 17.16
N PRO A 213 -9.75 4.54 17.59
CA PRO A 213 -11.22 4.56 17.68
C PRO A 213 -11.92 4.20 16.37
N ARG A 214 -11.47 4.78 15.24
CA ARG A 214 -12.02 4.45 13.91
C ARG A 214 -11.76 2.99 13.53
N ALA A 215 -10.55 2.49 13.78
CA ALA A 215 -10.22 1.09 13.53
C ALA A 215 -11.13 0.15 14.31
N ALA A 216 -11.36 0.44 15.60
CA ALA A 216 -12.29 -0.34 16.42
C ALA A 216 -13.74 -0.28 15.89
N ALA A 217 -14.17 0.85 15.33
CA ALA A 217 -15.49 0.97 14.72
C ALA A 217 -15.63 0.14 13.44
N GLY A 218 -14.61 0.13 12.57
CA GLY A 218 -14.64 -0.66 11.32
C GLY A 218 -14.50 -2.17 11.49
N LEU A 219 -14.25 -2.66 12.72
CA LEU A 219 -14.24 -4.09 13.06
C LEU A 219 -15.56 -4.58 13.65
N ARG A 220 -16.54 -3.70 13.87
CA ARG A 220 -17.87 -4.04 14.38
C ARG A 220 -18.84 -4.32 13.25
#